data_AF-A0AAI9DBQ5-F1
#
_entry.id   AF-A0AAI9DBQ5-F1
#
_cell.length_a   1.000
_cell.length_b   1.000
_cell.length_c   1.000
_cell.angle_alpha   90.00
_cell.angle_beta   90.00
_cell.angle_gamma   90.00
#
_symmetry.space_group_name_H-M   'P 1'
#
loop_
_entity.id
_entity.type
_entity.pdbx_description
1 polymer ?
#
loop_
_entity_poly.entity_id
_entity_poly.type
_entity_poly.pdbx_seq_one_letter_code
_entity_poly.pdbx_strand_id
1 'polypeptide(L)'
;MIKNLLTLTERRLDRTLQEQAKLQSAIKALVQQRHNLQLQMTALGTQTLLYEQSAELNKVAFWERQRLKAALLAEIAHLQYQIESIGNELTKYEQSRKQIVARMVALRNKCEKFRNYLKQQRLARCLKLERQQQNEIEELSIYGNNET
;
A
#
# COMPACT_ATOMS: atom_id res chain seq x y z
N MET A 1 -13.06 28.19 5.60
CA MET A 1 -12.74 27.48 4.34
C MET A 1 -11.51 26.58 4.45
N ILE A 2 -10.31 27.09 4.76
CA ILE A 2 -9.05 26.30 4.74
C ILE A 2 -8.99 25.20 5.81
N LYS A 3 -9.56 25.42 7.00
CA LYS A 3 -9.69 24.36 8.03
C LYS A 3 -10.50 23.15 7.52
N ASN A 4 -11.57 23.38 6.76
CA ASN A 4 -12.38 22.30 6.18
C ASN A 4 -11.63 21.56 5.06
N LEU A 5 -10.82 22.29 4.28
CA LEU A 5 -9.93 21.68 3.29
C LEU A 5 -8.88 20.78 3.94
N LEU A 6 -8.27 21.23 5.05
CA LEU A 6 -7.34 20.42 5.84
C LEU A 6 -8.01 19.11 6.30
N THR A 7 -9.17 19.20 6.94
CA THR A 7 -9.89 18.00 7.43
C THR A 7 -10.27 17.04 6.30
N LEU A 8 -10.62 17.56 5.12
CA LEU A 8 -10.93 16.74 3.96
C LEU A 8 -9.68 16.04 3.43
N THR A 9 -8.54 16.73 3.37
CA THR A 9 -7.27 16.13 2.93
C THR A 9 -6.74 15.11 3.92
N GLU A 10 -6.90 15.33 5.23
CA GLU A 10 -6.53 14.37 6.26
C GLU A 10 -7.36 13.08 6.13
N ARG A 11 -8.69 13.19 5.99
CA ARG A 11 -9.54 12.01 5.72
C ARG A 11 -9.15 11.25 4.46
N ARG A 12 -8.74 11.96 3.39
CA ARG A 12 -8.25 11.32 2.15
C ARG A 12 -6.92 10.61 2.38
N LEU A 13 -6.02 11.19 3.18
CA LEU A 13 -4.76 10.57 3.56
C LEU A 13 -5.01 9.29 4.37
N ASP A 14 -5.91 9.33 5.34
CA ASP A 14 -6.28 8.16 6.16
C ASP A 14 -6.85 7.02 5.32
N ARG A 15 -7.75 7.32 4.38
CA ARG A 15 -8.25 6.33 3.42
C ARG A 15 -7.13 5.72 2.57
N THR A 16 -6.20 6.55 2.11
CA THR A 16 -5.07 6.09 1.29
C THR A 16 -4.12 5.20 2.11
N LEU A 17 -3.92 5.49 3.40
CA LEU A 17 -3.19 4.63 4.33
C LEU A 17 -3.88 3.27 4.52
N GLN A 18 -5.20 3.26 4.66
CA GLN A 18 -5.98 2.02 4.75
C GLN A 18 -5.90 1.20 3.46
N GLU A 19 -5.99 1.85 2.29
CA GLU A 19 -5.77 1.21 0.98
C GLU A 19 -4.38 0.58 0.90
N GLN A 20 -3.33 1.29 1.34
CA GLN A 20 -1.97 0.76 1.39
C GLN A 20 -1.86 -0.49 2.28
N ALA A 21 -2.45 -0.45 3.48
CA ALA A 21 -2.41 -1.57 4.41
C ALA A 21 -3.10 -2.83 3.83
N LYS A 22 -4.28 -2.65 3.21
CA LYS A 22 -5.01 -3.73 2.52
C LYS A 22 -4.21 -4.31 1.35
N LEU A 23 -3.59 -3.46 0.54
CA LEU A 23 -2.74 -3.90 -0.56
C LEU A 23 -1.54 -4.71 -0.03
N GLN A 24 -0.92 -4.26 1.06
CA GLN A 24 0.21 -4.95 1.66
C GLN A 24 -0.18 -6.31 2.24
N SER A 25 -1.35 -6.45 2.87
CA SER A 25 -1.84 -7.75 3.32
C SER A 25 -2.14 -8.68 2.15
N ALA A 26 -2.71 -8.17 1.06
CA ALA A 26 -2.99 -8.95 -0.15
C ALA A 26 -1.68 -9.47 -0.81
N ILE A 27 -0.67 -8.62 -0.93
CA ILE A 27 0.67 -9.01 -1.42
C ILE A 27 1.26 -10.12 -0.55
N LYS A 28 1.21 -9.98 0.79
CA LYS A 28 1.73 -11.00 1.70
C LYS A 28 1.02 -12.35 1.53
N ALA A 29 -0.31 -12.33 1.40
CA ALA A 29 -1.10 -13.53 1.18
C ALA A 29 -0.72 -14.23 -0.15
N LEU A 30 -0.60 -13.47 -1.25
CA LEU A 30 -0.20 -14.01 -2.55
C LEU A 30 1.24 -14.57 -2.54
N VAL A 31 2.18 -13.90 -1.88
CA VAL A 31 3.55 -14.40 -1.72
C VAL A 31 3.56 -15.73 -0.98
N GLN A 32 2.79 -15.84 0.12
CA GLN A 32 2.67 -17.09 0.85
C GLN A 32 2.02 -18.19 0.01
N GLN A 33 0.96 -17.87 -0.72
CA GLN A 33 0.28 -18.82 -1.61
C GLN A 33 1.23 -19.33 -2.69
N ARG A 34 1.98 -18.44 -3.35
CA ARG A 34 2.99 -18.81 -4.33
C ARG A 34 4.04 -19.75 -3.74
N HIS A 35 4.53 -19.45 -2.54
CA HIS A 35 5.50 -20.31 -1.86
C HIS A 35 4.93 -21.71 -1.59
N ASN A 36 3.69 -21.80 -1.11
CA ASN A 36 3.02 -23.09 -0.87
C ASN A 36 2.86 -23.90 -2.16
N LEU A 37 2.44 -23.26 -3.27
CA LEU A 37 2.31 -23.92 -4.57
C LEU A 37 3.67 -24.40 -5.09
N GLN A 38 4.74 -23.62 -4.89
CA GLN A 38 6.10 -24.04 -5.25
C GLN A 38 6.54 -25.27 -4.47
N LEU A 39 6.27 -25.32 -3.15
CA LEU A 39 6.56 -26.50 -2.34
C LEU A 39 5.77 -27.73 -2.83
N GLN A 40 4.47 -27.58 -3.10
CA GLN A 40 3.65 -28.65 -3.65
C GLN A 40 4.19 -29.15 -5.00
N MET A 41 4.52 -28.23 -5.91
CA MET A 41 5.11 -28.55 -7.21
C MET A 41 6.43 -29.31 -7.07
N THR A 42 7.31 -28.92 -6.14
CA THR A 42 8.56 -29.66 -5.89
C THR A 42 8.31 -31.06 -5.36
N ALA A 43 7.32 -31.26 -4.48
CA ALA A 43 6.95 -32.58 -3.97
C ALA A 43 6.35 -33.49 -5.06
N LEU A 44 5.51 -32.94 -5.94
CA LEU A 44 5.02 -33.69 -7.11
C LEU A 44 6.17 -34.00 -8.09
N GLY A 45 7.10 -33.07 -8.26
CA GLY A 45 8.32 -33.27 -9.05
C GLY A 45 9.15 -34.44 -8.52
N THR A 46 9.38 -34.55 -7.22
CA THR A 46 10.09 -35.70 -6.65
C THR A 46 9.31 -37.00 -6.81
N GLN A 47 7.98 -36.98 -6.71
CA GLN A 47 7.14 -38.15 -7.00
C GLN A 47 7.25 -38.61 -8.46
N THR A 48 7.39 -37.69 -9.42
CA THR A 48 7.56 -38.08 -10.83
C THR A 48 8.85 -38.88 -11.08
N LEU A 49 9.92 -38.62 -10.31
CA LEU A 49 11.18 -39.37 -10.40
C LEU A 49 11.02 -40.84 -9.96
N LEU A 50 10.13 -41.11 -9.00
CA LEU A 50 9.81 -42.49 -8.58
C LEU A 50 9.22 -43.29 -9.75
N TYR A 51 8.56 -42.60 -10.69
CA TYR A 51 8.03 -43.17 -11.91
C TYR A 51 9.05 -43.33 -13.05
N GLU A 52 10.32 -42.96 -12.86
CA GLU A 52 11.40 -43.12 -13.86
C GLU A 52 12.34 -44.29 -13.57
N GLN A 53 12.43 -44.75 -12.32
CA GLN A 53 13.50 -45.65 -11.87
C GLN A 53 13.22 -47.17 -11.98
N SER A 54 12.00 -47.64 -12.28
CA SER A 54 11.71 -49.09 -12.26
C SER A 54 11.91 -49.77 -13.61
N ALA A 55 12.70 -50.84 -13.63
CA ALA A 55 12.66 -51.84 -14.69
C ALA A 55 11.36 -52.65 -14.57
N GLU A 56 10.53 -52.62 -15.60
CA GLU A 56 9.23 -53.29 -15.58
C GLU A 56 9.22 -54.62 -16.32
N LEU A 57 8.65 -55.64 -15.67
CA LEU A 57 8.55 -57.01 -16.20
C LEU A 57 7.19 -57.30 -16.88
N ASN A 58 6.18 -56.41 -16.76
CA ASN A 58 4.83 -56.61 -17.31
C ASN A 58 4.29 -55.35 -18.04
N LYS A 59 3.69 -55.53 -19.22
CA LYS A 59 3.08 -54.46 -20.04
C LYS A 59 1.95 -53.70 -19.35
N VAL A 60 1.12 -54.35 -18.53
CA VAL A 60 -0.03 -53.69 -17.87
C VAL A 60 0.46 -52.71 -16.80
N ALA A 61 1.46 -53.13 -16.00
CA ALA A 61 2.10 -52.26 -15.02
C ALA A 61 2.70 -51.02 -15.70
N PHE A 62 3.27 -51.20 -16.90
CA PHE A 62 3.94 -50.13 -17.61
C PHE A 62 2.98 -49.01 -18.01
N TRP A 63 1.84 -49.39 -18.61
CA TRP A 63 0.85 -48.42 -19.02
C TRP A 63 0.18 -47.71 -17.85
N GLU A 64 -0.10 -48.44 -16.76
CA GLU A 64 -0.67 -47.83 -15.56
C GLU A 64 0.30 -46.82 -14.92
N ARG A 65 1.60 -47.14 -14.90
CA ARG A 65 2.65 -46.23 -14.45
C ARG A 65 2.74 -44.97 -15.32
N GLN A 66 2.71 -45.12 -16.64
CA GLN A 66 2.71 -43.97 -17.56
C GLN A 66 1.46 -43.10 -17.37
N ARG A 67 0.29 -43.71 -17.12
CA ARG A 67 -0.96 -43.00 -16.82
C ARG A 67 -0.83 -42.16 -15.54
N LEU A 68 -0.30 -42.75 -14.46
CA LEU A 68 -0.08 -42.04 -13.19
C LEU A 68 0.96 -40.93 -13.34
N LYS A 69 2.07 -41.17 -14.06
CA LYS A 69 3.07 -40.16 -14.37
C LYS A 69 2.46 -38.98 -15.15
N ALA A 70 1.68 -39.27 -16.18
CA ALA A 70 1.00 -38.24 -16.97
C ALA A 70 0.02 -37.40 -16.13
N ALA A 71 -0.70 -38.03 -15.21
CA ALA A 71 -1.60 -37.32 -14.28
C ALA A 71 -0.82 -36.36 -13.37
N LEU A 72 0.33 -36.79 -12.82
CA LEU A 72 1.18 -35.91 -12.00
C LEU A 72 1.79 -34.76 -12.80
N LEU A 73 2.23 -35.01 -14.03
CA LEU A 73 2.76 -33.96 -14.91
C LEU A 73 1.68 -32.92 -15.27
N ALA A 74 0.44 -33.36 -15.48
CA ALA A 74 -0.69 -32.45 -15.69
C ALA A 74 -0.95 -31.57 -14.46
N GLU A 75 -0.89 -32.14 -13.25
CA GLU A 75 -1.02 -31.39 -12.00
C GLU A 75 0.11 -30.38 -11.82
N ILE A 76 1.36 -30.76 -12.11
CA ILE A 76 2.52 -29.86 -12.09
C ILE A 76 2.31 -28.69 -13.06
N ALA A 77 1.86 -28.96 -14.29
CA ALA A 77 1.56 -27.92 -15.27
C ALA A 77 0.45 -26.97 -14.79
N HIS A 78 -0.58 -27.50 -14.12
CA HIS A 78 -1.63 -26.69 -13.52
C HIS A 78 -1.08 -25.76 -12.42
N LEU A 79 -0.24 -26.27 -11.52
CA LEU A 79 0.40 -25.47 -10.48
C LEU A 79 1.35 -24.40 -11.07
N GLN A 80 2.08 -24.71 -12.14
CA GLN A 80 2.92 -23.75 -12.85
C GLN A 80 2.10 -22.57 -13.37
N TYR A 81 0.97 -22.85 -14.02
CA TYR A 81 0.06 -21.82 -14.50
C TYR A 81 -0.47 -20.95 -13.35
N GLN A 82 -0.86 -21.55 -12.23
CA GLN A 82 -1.30 -20.79 -11.05
C GLN A 82 -0.19 -19.89 -10.49
N ILE A 83 1.05 -20.39 -10.40
CA ILE A 83 2.22 -19.61 -9.97
C ILE A 83 2.45 -18.41 -10.91
N GLU A 84 2.35 -18.61 -12.22
CA GLU A 84 2.46 -17.56 -13.23
C GLU A 84 1.35 -16.50 -13.07
N SER A 85 0.10 -16.94 -12.87
CA SER A 85 -1.02 -16.05 -12.62
C SER A 85 -0.80 -15.19 -11.37
N ILE A 86 -0.35 -15.79 -10.27
CA ILE A 86 0.01 -15.05 -9.05
C ILE A 86 1.16 -14.07 -9.31
N GLY A 87 2.16 -14.46 -10.11
CA GLY A 87 3.23 -13.57 -10.55
C GLY A 87 2.70 -12.31 -11.26
N ASN A 88 1.75 -12.50 -12.17
CA ASN A 88 1.08 -11.40 -12.89
C ASN A 88 0.24 -10.52 -11.95
N GLU A 89 -0.42 -11.08 -10.94
CA GLU A 89 -1.15 -10.29 -9.94
C GLU A 89 -0.21 -9.48 -9.03
N LEU A 90 0.90 -10.08 -8.60
CA LEU A 90 1.91 -9.41 -7.79
C LEU A 90 2.49 -8.20 -8.51
N THR A 91 2.80 -8.30 -9.81
CA THR A 91 3.30 -7.15 -10.59
C THR A 91 2.27 -6.01 -10.67
N LYS A 92 0.98 -6.33 -10.85
CA LYS A 92 -0.11 -5.33 -10.81
C LYS A 92 -0.21 -4.64 -9.44
N TYR A 93 -0.08 -5.41 -8.36
CA TYR A 93 -0.10 -4.86 -7.00
C TYR A 93 1.14 -4.01 -6.70
N GLU A 94 2.32 -4.35 -7.21
CA GLU A 94 3.51 -3.51 -7.08
C GLU A 94 3.36 -2.16 -7.78
N GLN A 95 2.77 -2.15 -8.99
CA GLN A 95 2.46 -0.90 -9.70
C GLN A 95 1.46 -0.05 -8.89
N SER A 96 0.39 -0.68 -8.39
CA SER A 96 -0.61 -0.02 -7.53
C SER A 96 0.02 0.56 -6.27
N ARG A 97 0.97 -0.17 -5.66
CA ARG A 97 1.72 0.27 -4.47
C ARG A 97 2.49 1.55 -4.76
N LYS A 98 3.20 1.64 -5.90
CA LYS A 98 3.94 2.85 -6.30
C LYS A 98 3.01 4.07 -6.41
N GLN A 99 1.84 3.89 -7.03
CA GLN A 99 0.84 4.95 -7.17
C GLN A 99 0.27 5.41 -5.82
N ILE A 100 -0.06 4.47 -4.93
CA ILE A 100 -0.54 4.76 -3.58
C ILE A 100 0.50 5.54 -2.79
N VAL A 101 1.77 5.11 -2.81
CA VAL A 101 2.87 5.81 -2.12
C VAL A 101 3.02 7.24 -2.64
N ALA A 102 3.02 7.44 -3.96
CA ALA A 102 3.08 8.78 -4.54
C ALA A 102 1.90 9.67 -4.09
N ARG A 103 0.68 9.10 -4.08
CA ARG A 103 -0.53 9.79 -3.62
C ARG A 103 -0.44 10.15 -2.13
N MET A 104 0.08 9.27 -1.29
CA MET A 104 0.28 9.52 0.14
C MET A 104 1.22 10.68 0.39
N VAL A 105 2.38 10.70 -0.29
CA VAL A 105 3.36 11.80 -0.16
C VAL A 105 2.72 13.12 -0.58
N ALA A 106 2.00 13.15 -1.71
CA ALA A 106 1.32 14.35 -2.17
C ALA A 106 0.26 14.84 -1.17
N LEU A 107 -0.54 13.95 -0.59
CA LEU A 107 -1.55 14.29 0.40
C LEU A 107 -0.92 14.79 1.71
N ARG A 108 0.13 14.12 2.21
CA ARG A 108 0.89 14.55 3.40
C ARG A 108 1.42 15.96 3.23
N ASN A 109 2.05 16.25 2.10
CA ASN A 109 2.58 17.58 1.79
C ASN A 109 1.48 18.64 1.73
N LYS A 110 0.29 18.30 1.19
CA LYS A 110 -0.88 19.21 1.18
C LYS A 110 -1.39 19.48 2.60
N CYS A 111 -1.51 18.46 3.44
CA CYS A 111 -1.91 18.62 4.84
C CYS A 111 -0.93 19.55 5.58
N GLU A 112 0.37 19.37 5.39
CA GLU A 112 1.40 20.20 6.00
C GLU A 112 1.32 21.66 5.54
N LYS A 113 1.16 21.90 4.23
CA LYS A 113 0.95 23.25 3.68
C LYS A 113 -0.27 23.94 4.30
N PHE A 114 -1.39 23.24 4.45
CA PHE A 114 -2.58 23.81 5.09
C PHE A 114 -2.37 24.11 6.58
N ARG A 115 -1.67 23.23 7.32
CA ARG A 115 -1.31 23.47 8.72
C ARG A 115 -0.43 24.70 8.87
N ASN A 116 0.59 24.84 8.03
CA ASN A 116 1.50 25.98 8.04
C ASN A 116 0.77 27.29 7.71
N TYR A 117 -0.10 27.27 6.70
CA TYR A 117 -0.94 28.43 6.36
C TYR A 117 -1.82 28.85 7.54
N LEU A 118 -2.51 27.89 8.19
CA LEU A 118 -3.37 28.20 9.34
C LEU A 118 -2.58 28.76 10.52
N LYS A 119 -1.35 28.28 10.74
CA LYS A 119 -0.43 28.83 11.75
C LYS A 119 -0.07 30.28 11.44
N GLN A 120 0.34 30.57 10.21
CA GLN A 120 0.67 31.93 9.76
C GLN A 120 -0.54 32.88 9.84
N GLN A 121 -1.73 32.41 9.46
CA GLN A 121 -2.96 33.20 9.55
C GLN A 121 -3.29 33.57 11.00
N ARG A 122 -3.07 32.66 11.96
CA ARG A 122 -3.25 32.97 13.39
C ARG A 122 -2.26 34.02 13.87
N LEU A 123 -0.97 33.85 13.55
CA LEU A 123 0.07 34.81 13.90
C LEU A 123 -0.23 36.22 13.35
N ALA A 124 -0.61 36.33 12.08
CA ALA A 124 -0.96 37.60 11.46
C ALA A 124 -2.15 38.28 12.15
N ARG A 125 -3.14 37.52 12.63
CA ARG A 125 -4.27 38.06 13.40
C ARG A 125 -3.83 38.57 14.77
N CYS A 126 -2.99 37.82 15.48
CA CYS A 126 -2.44 38.26 16.77
C CYS A 126 -1.67 39.57 16.62
N LEU A 127 -0.74 39.64 15.67
CA LEU A 127 0.05 40.85 15.41
C LEU A 127 -0.81 42.06 15.03
N LYS A 128 -1.91 41.83 14.28
CA LYS A 128 -2.85 42.89 13.94
C LYS A 128 -3.57 43.44 15.18
N LEU A 129 -4.01 42.56 16.09
CA LEU A 129 -4.66 42.94 17.34
C LEU A 129 -3.70 43.68 18.27
N GLU A 130 -2.46 43.18 18.42
CA GLU A 130 -1.42 43.85 19.22
C GLU A 130 -1.12 45.26 18.70
N ARG A 131 -1.01 45.43 17.37
CA ARG A 131 -0.82 46.75 16.77
C ARG A 131 -2.02 47.68 16.99
N GLN A 132 -3.24 47.15 16.91
CA GLN A 132 -4.44 47.94 17.22
C GLN A 132 -4.43 48.43 18.67
N GLN A 133 -4.11 47.55 19.62
CA GLN A 133 -3.98 47.92 21.04
C GLN A 133 -2.88 48.95 21.28
N GLN A 134 -1.72 48.82 20.62
CA GLN A 134 -0.65 49.81 20.71
C GLN A 134 -1.09 51.19 20.21
N ASN A 135 -1.75 51.24 19.04
CA ASN A 135 -2.28 52.48 18.50
C ASN A 135 -3.32 53.13 19.43
N GLU A 136 -4.23 52.32 20.01
CA GLU A 136 -5.22 52.81 20.98
C GLU A 136 -4.55 53.40 22.23
N ILE A 137 -3.50 52.76 22.75
CA ILE A 137 -2.71 53.27 23.89
C ILE A 137 -2.01 54.58 23.52
N GLU A 138 -1.38 54.65 22.34
CA GLU A 138 -0.71 55.85 21.84
C GLU A 138 -1.69 57.02 21.71
N GLU A 139 -2.86 56.80 21.10
CA GLU A 139 -3.91 57.81 20.98
C GLU A 139 -4.36 58.32 22.35
N LEU A 140 -4.68 57.43 23.30
CA LEU A 140 -5.08 57.81 24.66
C LEU A 140 -3.99 58.60 25.40
N SER A 141 -2.72 58.28 25.17
CA SER A 141 -1.59 59.01 25.77
C SER A 141 -1.42 60.42 25.21
N ILE A 142 -1.78 60.65 23.94
CA ILE A 142 -1.75 61.98 23.31
C ILE A 142 -2.89 62.85 23.87
N TYR A 143 -4.10 62.29 24.02
CA TYR A 143 -5.24 63.04 24.56
C TYR A 143 -5.11 63.33 26.06
N GLY A 144 -4.56 62.41 26.85
CA GLY A 144 -4.33 62.61 28.29
C GLY A 144 -3.28 63.67 28.64
N ASN A 145 -2.36 63.99 27.73
CA ASN A 145 -1.37 65.05 27.90
C ASN A 145 -1.85 66.44 27.45
N ASN A 146 -3.03 66.56 26.82
CA ASN A 146 -3.59 67.82 26.35
C ASN A 146 -4.59 68.46 27.34
N GLU A 147 -4.88 67.81 28.47
CA GLU A 147 -5.77 68.31 29.54
C GLU A 147 -5.04 68.89 30.77
N THR A 148 -3.73 69.18 30.66
CA THR A 148 -2.98 69.97 31.66
C THR A 148 -2.60 71.33 31.10
#